data_AF-A0A924KP84-F1
#
_entry.id   AF-A0A924KP84-F1
#
_cell.length_a   1.000
_cell.length_b   1.000
_cell.length_c   1.000
_cell.angle_alpha   90.00
_cell.angle_beta   90.00
_cell.angle_gamma   90.00
#
_symmetry.space_group_name_H-M   'P 1'
#
loop_
_entity.id
_entity.type
_entity.pdbx_description
1 polymer ?
#
loop_
_entity_poly.entity_id
_entity_poly.type
_entity_poly.pdbx_seq_one_letter_code
_entity_poly.pdbx_strand_id
1 'polypeptide(L)'
;TVLVVGRAIGQKIGTGPVRIVHNISEMDTVQAGDVLVTDMTDPNWEPVMKRASAIVTNRGGRTCHAAIIARELGIPAVVGCGDATEVLKNGMLVTVSCAQGDTGFIYDGLLETEVTEVQRGAMPPSLIKIMMNVGNPQLAFDFCQLPNEGVGLARLEFIINNNIGVHPKAILDYPNVDPDLKKAVESVARGHASPRAFYVDRVAEGVATIAAAFWPKPVIVRLSDFKSNEYRKLIGGSRYEPEEENPMLGFRGAVRYTSAEFGEAFAMECDALQRVRNEMGLTNVQVMVPFVRTLGQAKKVTDLLAKHGLRRGEADLKIIMMCEIPSNAILADQFLEYFDGFSIGSNDLTQLTLGLDRDSGLELLAADFDERDPAVKALISLAIAACKRQGKYIGICGQGPSDHPDFAQWLKDEGISSISLNPDSVIATWQQLSAV
;
A
#
# COMPACT_ATOMS: atom_id res chain seq x y z
N THR A 1 9.09 -29.92 -15.50
CA THR A 1 7.63 -30.21 -15.50
C THR A 1 6.91 -29.19 -14.64
N VAL A 2 5.67 -28.81 -14.95
CA VAL A 2 4.86 -27.94 -14.05
C VAL A 2 4.36 -28.78 -12.88
N LEU A 3 4.59 -28.31 -11.66
CA LEU A 3 4.14 -28.94 -10.41
C LEU A 3 2.84 -28.32 -9.92
N VAL A 4 2.81 -27.00 -9.85
CA VAL A 4 1.70 -26.23 -9.27
C VAL A 4 1.48 -24.97 -10.11
N VAL A 5 0.24 -24.51 -10.18
CA VAL A 5 -0.18 -23.31 -10.90
C VAL A 5 -0.95 -22.40 -9.96
N GLY A 6 -0.78 -21.10 -10.11
CA GLY A 6 -1.57 -20.10 -9.38
C GLY A 6 -1.57 -18.76 -10.12
N ARG A 7 -1.87 -17.68 -9.41
CA ARG A 7 -1.85 -16.32 -9.98
C ARG A 7 -0.46 -15.71 -9.82
N ALA A 8 0.12 -15.23 -10.92
CA ALA A 8 1.43 -14.58 -10.93
C ALA A 8 1.36 -13.15 -10.36
N ILE A 9 2.34 -12.83 -9.53
CA ILE A 9 2.58 -11.52 -8.94
C ILE A 9 3.98 -11.04 -9.36
N GLY A 10 4.02 -9.93 -10.10
CA GLY A 10 5.23 -9.45 -10.75
C GLY A 10 5.55 -10.21 -12.04
N GLN A 11 6.75 -10.00 -12.59
CA GLN A 11 7.20 -10.61 -13.85
C GLN A 11 8.56 -11.33 -13.72
N LYS A 12 9.04 -11.50 -12.49
CA LYS A 12 10.35 -12.11 -12.21
C LYS A 12 10.24 -13.63 -12.12
N ILE A 13 11.41 -14.25 -12.10
CA ILE A 13 11.58 -15.67 -11.83
C ILE A 13 12.44 -15.80 -10.58
N GLY A 14 12.04 -16.68 -9.67
CA GLY A 14 12.80 -17.02 -8.48
C GLY A 14 13.07 -18.51 -8.44
N THR A 15 14.21 -18.92 -7.90
CA THR A 15 14.63 -20.31 -7.87
C THR A 15 15.23 -20.65 -6.51
N GLY A 16 14.96 -21.85 -6.01
CA GLY A 16 15.55 -22.30 -4.76
C GLY A 16 14.92 -23.56 -4.19
N PRO A 17 15.45 -24.05 -3.06
CA PRO A 17 14.82 -25.14 -2.33
C PRO A 17 13.52 -24.66 -1.67
N VAL A 18 12.48 -25.47 -1.76
CA VAL A 18 11.19 -25.25 -1.11
C VAL A 18 11.34 -25.29 0.40
N ARG A 19 10.81 -24.28 1.09
CA ARG A 19 10.61 -24.26 2.53
C ARG A 19 9.13 -24.06 2.84
N ILE A 20 8.48 -25.13 3.30
CA ILE A 20 7.09 -25.11 3.74
C ILE A 20 7.07 -24.63 5.19
N VAL A 21 6.32 -23.56 5.44
CA VAL A 21 6.15 -22.94 6.75
C VAL A 21 4.66 -22.90 7.07
N HIS A 22 4.24 -23.60 8.12
CA HIS A 22 2.81 -23.66 8.48
C HIS A 22 2.40 -22.57 9.45
N ASN A 23 3.34 -22.06 10.25
CA ASN A 23 3.06 -21.10 11.31
C ASN A 23 4.29 -20.23 11.60
N ILE A 24 4.07 -19.18 12.38
CA ILE A 24 5.09 -18.16 12.70
C ILE A 24 6.30 -18.76 13.43
N SER A 25 6.14 -19.84 14.20
CA SER A 25 7.27 -20.44 14.94
C SER A 25 8.30 -21.14 14.03
N GLU A 26 7.93 -21.43 12.78
CA GLU A 26 8.80 -22.08 11.79
C GLU A 26 9.53 -21.06 10.89
N MET A 27 9.33 -19.76 11.10
CA MET A 27 9.89 -18.68 10.27
C MET A 27 11.42 -18.70 10.17
N ASP A 28 12.11 -19.12 11.24
CA ASP A 28 13.57 -19.18 11.28
C ASP A 28 14.17 -20.29 10.41
N THR A 29 13.32 -21.22 9.93
CA THR A 29 13.76 -22.29 9.03
C THR A 29 14.03 -21.81 7.60
N VAL A 30 13.48 -20.66 7.22
CA VAL A 30 13.63 -20.07 5.88
C VAL A 30 14.97 -19.36 5.77
N GLN A 31 15.80 -19.83 4.86
CA GLN A 31 17.11 -19.26 4.57
C GLN A 31 17.08 -18.34 3.36
N ALA A 32 18.12 -17.52 3.22
CA ALA A 32 18.28 -16.67 2.04
C ALA A 32 18.36 -17.53 0.77
N GLY A 33 17.50 -17.26 -0.20
CA GLY A 33 17.41 -18.03 -1.44
C GLY A 33 16.37 -19.16 -1.44
N ASP A 34 15.75 -19.48 -0.30
CA ASP A 34 14.66 -20.47 -0.23
C ASP A 34 13.39 -19.95 -0.94
N VAL A 35 12.60 -20.87 -1.48
CA VAL A 35 11.24 -20.60 -1.95
C VAL A 35 10.27 -20.82 -0.80
N LEU A 36 9.68 -19.75 -0.28
CA LEU A 36 8.73 -19.80 0.82
C LEU A 36 7.39 -20.34 0.34
N VAL A 37 6.93 -21.44 0.92
CA VAL A 37 5.61 -22.04 0.63
C VAL A 37 4.77 -22.04 1.90
N THR A 38 3.55 -21.49 1.86
CA THR A 38 2.65 -21.46 3.01
C THR A 38 1.18 -21.43 2.59
N ASP A 39 0.23 -21.54 3.53
CA ASP A 39 -1.19 -21.46 3.22
C ASP A 39 -1.61 -20.00 2.91
N MET A 40 -1.24 -19.07 3.80
CA MET A 40 -1.49 -17.63 3.69
C MET A 40 -0.46 -16.86 4.51
N THR A 41 -0.18 -15.60 4.14
CA THR A 41 0.70 -14.72 4.93
C THR A 41 -0.09 -13.59 5.57
N ASP A 42 0.47 -13.06 6.66
CA ASP A 42 0.02 -11.85 7.34
C ASP A 42 1.23 -10.95 7.64
N PRO A 43 1.05 -9.70 8.12
CA PRO A 43 2.16 -8.76 8.38
C PRO A 43 3.35 -9.31 9.19
N ASN A 44 3.16 -10.34 10.03
CA ASN A 44 4.25 -10.97 10.78
C ASN A 44 5.28 -11.70 9.89
N TRP A 45 4.92 -12.00 8.64
CA TRP A 45 5.74 -12.78 7.70
C TRP A 45 6.73 -11.92 6.91
N GLU A 46 6.58 -10.59 6.93
CA GLU A 46 7.41 -9.65 6.16
C GLU A 46 8.93 -9.87 6.32
N PRO A 47 9.49 -10.08 7.53
CA PRO A 47 10.93 -10.29 7.70
C PRO A 47 11.45 -11.52 6.96
N VAL A 48 10.65 -12.58 6.91
CA VAL A 48 10.98 -13.83 6.23
C VAL A 48 10.81 -13.71 4.74
N MET A 49 9.76 -13.03 4.29
CA MET A 49 9.50 -12.77 2.87
C MET A 49 10.68 -12.07 2.22
N LYS A 50 11.35 -11.13 2.90
CA LYS A 50 12.56 -10.45 2.43
C LYS A 50 13.75 -11.38 2.13
N ARG A 51 13.82 -12.56 2.78
CA ARG A 51 14.91 -13.53 2.57
C ARG A 51 14.60 -14.51 1.43
N ALA A 52 13.33 -14.69 1.10
CA ALA A 52 12.90 -15.67 0.13
C ALA A 52 13.27 -15.25 -1.30
N SER A 53 13.62 -16.21 -2.15
CA SER A 53 13.82 -15.99 -3.59
C SER A 53 12.51 -15.93 -4.37
N ALA A 54 11.47 -16.60 -3.85
CA ALA A 54 10.09 -16.54 -4.34
C ALA A 54 9.11 -16.92 -3.22
N ILE A 55 7.84 -16.55 -3.41
CA ILE A 55 6.77 -16.82 -2.44
C ILE A 55 5.64 -17.58 -3.13
N VAL A 56 5.16 -18.64 -2.51
CA VAL A 56 4.04 -19.45 -3.02
C VAL A 56 3.01 -19.61 -1.91
N THR A 57 1.74 -19.27 -2.20
CA THR A 57 0.65 -19.45 -1.23
C THR A 57 -0.52 -20.26 -1.78
N ASN A 58 -1.11 -21.12 -0.96
CA ASN A 58 -2.33 -21.84 -1.34
C ASN A 58 -3.49 -20.87 -1.57
N ARG A 59 -3.66 -19.89 -0.69
CA ARG A 59 -4.78 -18.93 -0.73
C ARG A 59 -4.31 -17.53 -1.06
N GLY A 60 -5.26 -16.70 -1.52
CA GLY A 60 -5.07 -15.28 -1.77
C GLY A 60 -5.16 -14.89 -3.24
N GLY A 61 -5.67 -13.68 -3.50
CA GLY A 61 -5.75 -13.06 -4.83
C GLY A 61 -4.62 -12.07 -5.10
N ARG A 62 -4.70 -11.34 -6.23
CA ARG A 62 -3.68 -10.34 -6.63
C ARG A 62 -3.50 -9.19 -5.65
N THR A 63 -4.43 -9.02 -4.73
CA THR A 63 -4.47 -7.94 -3.74
C THR A 63 -4.34 -8.44 -2.31
N CYS A 64 -4.07 -9.73 -2.09
CA CYS A 64 -3.83 -10.28 -0.76
C CYS A 64 -2.52 -9.76 -0.17
N HIS A 65 -2.32 -9.97 1.13
CA HIS A 65 -1.11 -9.57 1.84
C HIS A 65 0.18 -10.05 1.15
N ALA A 66 0.26 -11.36 0.82
CA ALA A 66 1.42 -11.94 0.13
C ALA A 66 1.73 -11.20 -1.18
N ALA A 67 0.71 -10.92 -1.98
CA ALA A 67 0.84 -10.27 -3.27
C ALA A 67 1.28 -8.80 -3.15
N ILE A 68 0.75 -8.06 -2.18
CA ILE A 68 1.12 -6.66 -1.94
C ILE A 68 2.60 -6.57 -1.54
N ILE A 69 2.99 -7.32 -0.51
CA ILE A 69 4.36 -7.29 0.01
C ILE A 69 5.37 -7.83 -1.01
N ALA A 70 5.04 -8.91 -1.74
CA ALA A 70 5.93 -9.44 -2.78
C ALA A 70 6.28 -8.40 -3.85
N ARG A 71 5.29 -7.61 -4.31
CA ARG A 71 5.53 -6.50 -5.24
C ARG A 71 6.38 -5.39 -4.63
N GLU A 72 6.08 -5.01 -3.39
CA GLU A 72 6.82 -3.96 -2.66
C GLU A 72 8.27 -4.36 -2.35
N LEU A 73 8.56 -5.66 -2.28
CA LEU A 73 9.91 -6.21 -2.13
C LEU A 73 10.57 -6.56 -3.49
N GLY A 74 9.81 -6.53 -4.59
CA GLY A 74 10.29 -6.94 -5.91
C GLY A 74 10.65 -8.42 -6.01
N ILE A 75 9.97 -9.28 -5.24
CA ILE A 75 10.14 -10.74 -5.17
C ILE A 75 8.99 -11.40 -5.97
N PRO A 76 9.26 -12.37 -6.85
CA PRO A 76 8.20 -13.08 -7.57
C PRO A 76 7.33 -13.88 -6.60
N ALA A 77 6.02 -13.81 -6.77
CA ALA A 77 5.09 -14.61 -5.98
C ALA A 77 3.99 -15.25 -6.82
N VAL A 78 3.61 -16.47 -6.45
CA VAL A 78 2.47 -17.19 -7.03
C VAL A 78 1.47 -17.49 -5.93
N VAL A 79 0.31 -16.85 -5.99
CA VAL A 79 -0.71 -16.91 -4.92
C VAL A 79 -1.97 -17.60 -5.41
N GLY A 80 -2.74 -18.18 -4.49
CA GLY A 80 -3.99 -18.85 -4.85
C GLY A 80 -3.76 -20.18 -5.57
N CYS A 81 -2.72 -20.92 -5.20
CA CYS A 81 -2.38 -22.21 -5.81
C CYS A 81 -3.34 -23.35 -5.43
N GLY A 82 -4.11 -23.22 -4.35
CA GLY A 82 -4.95 -24.27 -3.80
C GLY A 82 -4.18 -25.31 -2.98
N ASP A 83 -3.26 -26.05 -3.61
CA ASP A 83 -2.63 -27.27 -3.06
C ASP A 83 -1.10 -27.24 -2.99
N ALA A 84 -0.47 -26.05 -3.08
CA ALA A 84 0.98 -25.91 -3.10
C ALA A 84 1.68 -26.55 -1.90
N THR A 85 1.12 -26.43 -0.70
CA THR A 85 1.70 -27.05 0.52
C THR A 85 1.62 -28.57 0.54
N GLU A 86 0.77 -29.17 -0.30
CA GLU A 86 0.57 -30.62 -0.40
C GLU A 86 1.43 -31.23 -1.52
N VAL A 87 1.52 -30.52 -2.66
CA VAL A 87 2.27 -30.96 -3.84
C VAL A 87 3.77 -30.76 -3.67
N LEU A 88 4.19 -29.60 -3.16
CA LEU A 88 5.60 -29.28 -2.97
C LEU A 88 6.13 -29.92 -1.67
N LYS A 89 7.43 -30.20 -1.62
CA LYS A 89 8.09 -30.84 -0.46
C LYS A 89 9.28 -30.03 0.00
N ASN A 90 9.51 -29.99 1.32
CA ASN A 90 10.69 -29.35 1.90
C ASN A 90 11.99 -29.84 1.25
N GLY A 91 12.84 -28.90 0.82
CA GLY A 91 14.11 -29.17 0.14
C GLY A 91 14.01 -29.45 -1.37
N MET A 92 12.80 -29.55 -1.93
CA MET A 92 12.61 -29.72 -3.37
C MET A 92 13.10 -28.48 -4.11
N LEU A 93 13.95 -28.65 -5.12
CA LEU A 93 14.42 -27.54 -5.94
C LEU A 93 13.35 -27.18 -6.96
N VAL A 94 12.92 -25.92 -6.97
CA VAL A 94 11.86 -25.44 -7.86
C VAL A 94 12.23 -24.12 -8.50
N THR A 95 11.60 -23.85 -9.64
CA THR A 95 11.62 -22.56 -10.34
C THR A 95 10.23 -21.97 -10.33
N VAL A 96 10.08 -20.80 -9.73
CA VAL A 96 8.82 -20.06 -9.65
C VAL A 96 8.83 -18.97 -10.72
N SER A 97 8.02 -19.14 -11.76
CA SER A 97 7.92 -18.22 -12.90
C SER A 97 6.66 -17.36 -12.81
N CYS A 98 6.85 -16.05 -12.79
CA CYS A 98 5.79 -15.05 -13.01
C CYS A 98 5.92 -14.36 -14.37
N ALA A 99 6.83 -14.82 -15.23
CA ALA A 99 7.16 -14.17 -16.50
C ALA A 99 6.15 -14.46 -17.64
N GLN A 100 5.20 -15.37 -17.43
CA GLN A 100 4.32 -15.91 -18.47
C GLN A 100 2.89 -15.32 -18.43
N GLY A 101 2.76 -14.08 -17.98
CA GLY A 101 1.47 -13.36 -17.88
C GLY A 101 0.85 -13.48 -16.50
N ASP A 102 -0.49 -13.58 -16.45
CA ASP A 102 -1.25 -13.57 -15.19
C ASP A 102 -1.22 -14.91 -14.43
N THR A 103 -0.80 -15.98 -15.12
CA THR A 103 -0.66 -17.32 -14.54
C THR A 103 0.78 -17.56 -14.11
N GLY A 104 0.94 -17.87 -12.83
CA GLY A 104 2.22 -18.23 -12.23
C GLY A 104 2.43 -19.74 -12.27
N PHE A 105 3.64 -20.17 -12.62
CA PHE A 105 3.99 -21.58 -12.74
C PHE A 105 5.12 -21.94 -11.79
N ILE A 106 4.96 -23.02 -11.04
CA ILE A 106 6.02 -23.62 -10.25
C ILE A 106 6.50 -24.85 -11.00
N TYR A 107 7.75 -24.80 -11.48
CA TYR A 107 8.40 -25.88 -12.20
C TYR A 107 9.29 -26.71 -11.29
N ASP A 108 9.35 -28.01 -11.60
CA ASP A 108 10.33 -28.93 -11.03
C ASP A 108 11.74 -28.62 -11.52
N GLY A 109 12.68 -28.53 -10.57
CA GLY A 109 14.08 -28.24 -10.81
C GLY A 109 14.43 -26.76 -10.94
N LEU A 110 15.74 -26.51 -11.06
CA LEU A 110 16.30 -25.20 -11.37
C LEU A 110 16.39 -25.09 -12.89
N LEU A 111 15.49 -24.33 -13.50
CA LEU A 111 15.46 -24.12 -14.94
C LEU A 111 16.40 -22.97 -15.32
N GLU A 112 17.04 -23.09 -16.48
CA GLU A 112 17.76 -21.97 -17.07
C GLU A 112 16.77 -20.85 -17.41
N THR A 113 17.16 -19.63 -17.08
CA THR A 113 16.36 -18.42 -17.31
C THR A 113 17.14 -17.47 -18.19
N GLU A 114 16.46 -16.84 -19.14
CA GLU A 114 17.00 -15.78 -19.96
C GLU A 114 16.43 -14.45 -19.47
N VAL A 115 17.30 -13.47 -19.20
CA VAL A 115 16.88 -12.11 -18.86
C VAL A 115 16.98 -11.26 -20.11
N THR A 116 15.84 -10.85 -20.64
CA THR A 116 15.78 -9.93 -21.78
C THR A 116 15.61 -8.50 -21.28
N GLU A 117 16.57 -7.64 -21.61
CA GLU A 117 16.44 -6.20 -21.35
C GLU A 117 15.78 -5.52 -22.57
N VAL A 118 14.63 -4.88 -22.35
CA VAL A 118 13.89 -4.20 -23.41
C VAL A 118 14.05 -2.69 -23.26
N GLN A 119 14.83 -2.07 -24.14
CA GLN A 119 14.85 -0.61 -24.24
C GLN A 119 13.55 -0.12 -24.88
N ARG A 120 12.65 0.38 -24.05
CA ARG A 120 11.46 1.09 -24.50
C ARG A 120 11.85 2.56 -24.63
N GLY A 121 11.78 3.11 -25.84
CA GLY A 121 12.09 4.52 -26.12
C GLY A 121 11.14 5.49 -25.42
N ALA A 122 10.95 6.69 -25.98
CA ALA A 122 9.98 7.63 -25.42
C ALA A 122 8.57 7.03 -25.39
N MET A 123 7.90 7.12 -24.24
CA MET A 123 6.51 6.67 -24.12
C MET A 123 5.60 7.58 -24.93
N PRO A 124 4.55 7.02 -25.57
CA PRO A 124 3.55 7.83 -26.27
C PRO A 124 2.85 8.79 -25.28
N PRO A 125 2.45 9.98 -25.74
CA PRO A 125 1.70 10.90 -24.90
C PRO A 125 0.37 10.29 -24.46
N SER A 126 0.02 10.45 -23.19
CA SER A 126 -1.24 10.00 -22.61
C SER A 126 -2.05 11.19 -22.11
N LEU A 127 -3.36 11.17 -22.35
CA LEU A 127 -4.29 12.16 -21.79
C LEU A 127 -4.47 12.00 -20.27
N ILE A 128 -4.21 10.80 -19.75
CA ILE A 128 -4.25 10.50 -18.31
C ILE A 128 -2.82 10.44 -17.78
N LYS A 129 -2.61 11.02 -16.60
CA LYS A 129 -1.34 10.91 -15.89
C LYS A 129 -1.20 9.53 -15.27
N ILE A 130 -0.20 8.76 -15.69
CA ILE A 130 0.14 7.48 -15.08
C ILE A 130 1.10 7.74 -13.91
N MET A 131 0.65 7.42 -12.70
CA MET A 131 1.40 7.60 -11.45
C MET A 131 1.73 6.25 -10.82
N MET A 132 2.54 6.25 -9.76
CA MET A 132 2.95 5.05 -9.05
C MET A 132 2.38 4.94 -7.63
N ASN A 133 2.12 3.70 -7.21
CA ASN A 133 1.94 3.32 -5.81
C ASN A 133 3.30 2.89 -5.28
N VAL A 134 3.81 3.57 -4.25
CA VAL A 134 5.14 3.32 -3.69
C VAL A 134 5.04 3.24 -2.17
N GLY A 135 5.30 2.07 -1.59
CA GLY A 135 5.38 1.90 -0.13
C GLY A 135 6.81 1.91 0.39
N ASN A 136 7.73 1.27 -0.34
CA ASN A 136 9.10 1.04 0.11
C ASN A 136 10.07 2.15 -0.36
N PRO A 137 10.63 2.96 0.56
CA PRO A 137 11.56 4.03 0.18
C PRO A 137 12.87 3.51 -0.46
N GLN A 138 13.29 2.28 -0.14
CA GLN A 138 14.55 1.71 -0.66
C GLN A 138 14.51 1.50 -2.18
N LEU A 139 13.33 1.24 -2.74
CA LEU A 139 13.14 1.02 -4.18
C LEU A 139 12.75 2.29 -4.93
N ALA A 140 12.60 3.43 -4.25
CA ALA A 140 12.08 4.65 -4.85
C ALA A 140 12.95 5.16 -6.02
N PHE A 141 14.29 5.08 -5.89
CA PHE A 141 15.23 5.50 -6.94
C PHE A 141 15.28 4.55 -8.13
N ASP A 142 14.91 3.28 -7.95
CA ASP A 142 14.77 2.33 -9.05
C ASP A 142 13.44 2.58 -9.79
N PHE A 143 12.35 2.77 -9.04
CA PHE A 143 11.04 3.02 -9.62
C PHE A 143 10.96 4.35 -10.38
N CYS A 144 11.69 5.38 -9.94
CA CYS A 144 11.66 6.67 -10.62
C CYS A 144 12.28 6.63 -12.03
N GLN A 145 13.08 5.60 -12.35
CA GLN A 145 13.62 5.38 -13.70
C GLN A 145 12.55 4.98 -14.72
N LEU A 146 11.42 4.43 -14.27
CA LEU A 146 10.29 4.12 -15.14
C LEU A 146 9.51 5.40 -15.48
N PRO A 147 9.05 5.56 -16.74
CA PRO A 147 8.15 6.65 -17.11
C PRO A 147 6.95 6.78 -16.16
N ASN A 148 6.77 7.96 -15.56
CA ASN A 148 5.75 8.25 -14.57
C ASN A 148 5.44 9.75 -14.50
N GLU A 149 4.30 10.10 -13.91
CA GLU A 149 3.88 11.47 -13.60
C GLU A 149 3.90 11.76 -12.08
N GLY A 150 4.69 10.99 -11.33
CA GLY A 150 4.82 11.08 -9.87
C GLY A 150 4.24 9.87 -9.14
N VAL A 151 3.98 10.04 -7.84
CA VAL A 151 3.47 9.00 -6.93
C VAL A 151 2.06 9.38 -6.49
N GLY A 152 1.06 8.59 -6.90
CA GLY A 152 -0.34 8.84 -6.59
C GLY A 152 -0.78 8.26 -5.25
N LEU A 153 0.03 7.34 -4.70
CA LEU A 153 -0.13 6.78 -3.36
C LEU A 153 1.24 6.40 -2.79
N ALA A 154 1.78 7.22 -1.89
CA ALA A 154 2.87 6.85 -1.01
C ALA A 154 2.33 6.36 0.34
N ARG A 155 2.63 5.10 0.70
CA ARG A 155 2.09 4.45 1.91
C ARG A 155 3.05 4.62 3.08
N LEU A 156 2.56 5.09 4.22
CA LEU A 156 3.38 5.20 5.45
C LEU A 156 3.53 3.87 6.19
N GLU A 157 2.64 2.91 5.97
CA GLU A 157 2.60 1.64 6.71
C GLU A 157 3.92 0.88 6.60
N PHE A 158 4.54 0.84 5.43
CA PHE A 158 5.82 0.17 5.24
C PHE A 158 6.92 0.83 6.06
N ILE A 159 6.96 2.17 6.12
CA ILE A 159 7.93 2.91 6.95
C ILE A 159 7.71 2.60 8.42
N ILE A 160 6.45 2.59 8.88
CA ILE A 160 6.12 2.32 10.28
C ILE A 160 6.43 0.86 10.66
N ASN A 161 6.05 -0.13 9.85
CA ASN A 161 6.34 -1.54 10.13
C ASN A 161 7.84 -1.84 10.09
N ASN A 162 8.53 -1.41 9.04
CA ASN A 162 9.88 -1.89 8.76
C ASN A 162 11.00 -1.00 9.32
N ASN A 163 10.80 0.31 9.39
CA ASN A 163 11.85 1.23 9.82
C ASN A 163 11.65 1.70 11.28
N ILE A 164 10.44 1.57 11.82
CA ILE A 164 10.10 1.98 13.19
C ILE A 164 9.81 0.76 14.07
N GLY A 165 8.89 -0.11 13.68
CA GLY A 165 8.60 -1.40 14.33
C GLY A 165 7.97 -1.32 15.73
N VAL A 166 7.77 -0.13 16.27
CA VAL A 166 7.25 0.13 17.62
C VAL A 166 5.97 0.96 17.55
N HIS A 167 5.01 0.62 18.41
CA HIS A 167 3.76 1.37 18.50
C HIS A 167 4.01 2.83 18.92
N PRO A 168 3.42 3.84 18.25
CA PRO A 168 3.73 5.26 18.54
C PRO A 168 3.33 5.68 19.96
N LYS A 169 2.33 5.04 20.57
CA LYS A 169 2.01 5.28 22.00
C LYS A 169 3.08 4.77 22.96
N ALA A 170 3.75 3.65 22.64
CA ALA A 170 4.87 3.18 23.46
C ALA A 170 6.03 4.19 23.44
N ILE A 171 6.22 4.86 22.30
CA ILE A 171 7.20 5.93 22.12
C ILE A 171 6.82 7.17 22.94
N LEU A 172 5.54 7.56 22.94
CA LEU A 172 5.04 8.72 23.68
C LEU A 172 5.02 8.51 25.20
N ASP A 173 4.71 7.30 25.65
CA ASP A 173 4.66 6.98 27.08
C ASP A 173 6.04 6.76 27.68
N TYR A 174 7.11 6.67 26.87
CA TYR A 174 8.48 6.56 27.37
C TYR A 174 8.87 7.76 28.26
N PRO A 175 9.54 7.53 29.42
CA PRO A 175 10.08 6.26 29.93
C PRO A 175 9.11 5.46 30.81
N ASN A 176 7.84 5.86 30.91
CA ASN A 176 6.82 5.29 31.80
C ASN A 176 6.14 4.03 31.20
N VAL A 177 6.96 3.11 30.70
CA VAL A 177 6.53 1.80 30.20
C VAL A 177 7.20 0.68 31.02
N ASP A 178 6.75 -0.56 30.86
CA ASP A 178 7.35 -1.69 31.56
C ASP A 178 8.84 -1.87 31.18
N PRO A 179 9.67 -2.48 32.04
CA PRO A 179 11.11 -2.56 31.82
C PRO A 179 11.55 -3.21 30.51
N ASP A 180 10.79 -4.18 29.98
CA ASP A 180 11.13 -4.89 28.76
C ASP A 180 10.77 -4.05 27.52
N LEU A 181 9.60 -3.43 27.51
CA LEU A 181 9.22 -2.46 26.47
C LEU A 181 10.14 -1.26 26.46
N LYS A 182 10.58 -0.78 27.64
CA LYS A 182 11.55 0.32 27.74
C LYS A 182 12.84 0.00 27.01
N LYS A 183 13.42 -1.19 27.26
CA LYS A 183 14.63 -1.65 26.58
C LYS A 183 14.42 -1.78 25.07
N ALA A 184 13.26 -2.27 24.64
CA ALA A 184 12.94 -2.40 23.22
C ALA A 184 12.87 -1.02 22.53
N VAL A 185 12.18 -0.05 23.14
CA VAL A 185 12.10 1.35 22.66
C VAL A 185 13.49 1.98 22.59
N GLU A 186 14.30 1.85 23.64
CA GLU A 186 15.68 2.37 23.68
C GLU A 186 16.58 1.70 22.63
N SER A 187 16.35 0.42 22.34
CA SER A 187 17.12 -0.31 21.33
C SER A 187 16.82 0.19 19.93
N VAL A 188 15.55 0.39 19.57
CA VAL A 188 15.19 0.88 18.22
C VAL A 188 15.51 2.36 18.04
N ALA A 189 15.37 3.18 19.08
CA ALA A 189 15.61 4.62 19.02
C ALA A 189 17.10 4.99 19.16
N ARG A 190 17.99 4.01 19.19
CA ARG A 190 19.43 4.23 19.36
C ARG A 190 19.97 5.11 18.23
N GLY A 191 20.75 6.13 18.61
CA GLY A 191 21.33 7.08 17.66
C GLY A 191 20.46 8.31 17.38
N HIS A 192 19.25 8.38 17.96
CA HIS A 192 18.39 9.55 17.89
C HIS A 192 18.34 10.28 19.24
N ALA A 193 17.95 11.55 19.22
CA ALA A 193 17.93 12.41 20.41
C ALA A 193 16.91 11.96 21.46
N SER A 194 15.82 11.32 21.04
CA SER A 194 14.79 10.73 21.91
C SER A 194 13.97 9.71 21.11
N PRO A 195 13.18 8.83 21.76
CA PRO A 195 12.24 7.95 21.05
C PRO A 195 11.23 8.71 20.18
N ARG A 196 10.78 9.88 20.63
CA ARG A 196 9.91 10.76 19.83
C ARG A 196 10.64 11.27 18.57
N ALA A 197 11.87 11.74 18.74
CA ALA A 197 12.69 12.20 17.61
C ALA A 197 12.95 11.06 16.63
N PHE A 198 13.24 9.85 17.11
CA PHE A 198 13.38 8.65 16.27
C PHE A 198 12.17 8.43 15.36
N TYR A 199 10.94 8.47 15.91
CA TYR A 199 9.74 8.28 15.11
C TYR A 199 9.62 9.35 14.02
N VAL A 200 9.75 10.63 14.39
CA VAL A 200 9.65 11.75 13.45
C VAL A 200 10.74 11.68 12.38
N ASP A 201 11.98 11.40 12.77
CA ASP A 201 13.14 11.27 11.88
C ASP A 201 12.92 10.15 10.86
N ARG A 202 12.51 8.95 11.30
CA ARG A 202 12.29 7.79 10.41
C ARG A 202 11.14 8.01 9.43
N VAL A 203 10.03 8.61 9.87
CA VAL A 203 8.94 9.00 8.96
C VAL A 203 9.43 10.04 7.95
N ALA A 204 10.12 11.08 8.42
CA ALA A 204 10.63 12.14 7.56
C ALA A 204 11.63 11.61 6.52
N GLU A 205 12.58 10.77 6.92
CA GLU A 205 13.55 10.15 6.02
C GLU A 205 12.88 9.26 4.96
N GLY A 206 11.91 8.42 5.37
CA GLY A 206 11.19 7.54 4.45
C GLY A 206 10.38 8.33 3.41
N VAL A 207 9.63 9.34 3.87
CA VAL A 207 8.85 10.21 2.97
C VAL A 207 9.76 11.06 2.09
N ALA A 208 10.82 11.66 2.64
CA ALA A 208 11.77 12.48 1.90
C ALA A 208 12.48 11.68 0.81
N THR A 209 12.85 10.43 1.09
CA THR A 209 13.48 9.55 0.11
C THR A 209 12.58 9.33 -1.11
N ILE A 210 11.30 9.02 -0.89
CA ILE A 210 10.32 8.88 -1.97
C ILE A 210 10.12 10.22 -2.68
N ALA A 211 9.91 11.31 -1.95
CA ALA A 211 9.66 12.63 -2.53
C ALA A 211 10.84 13.14 -3.38
N ALA A 212 12.08 12.90 -2.93
CA ALA A 212 13.30 13.27 -3.64
C ALA A 212 13.49 12.44 -4.91
N ALA A 213 13.21 11.12 -4.87
CA ALA A 213 13.34 10.26 -6.04
C ALA A 213 12.44 10.69 -7.21
N PHE A 214 11.28 11.26 -6.91
CA PHE A 214 10.30 11.72 -7.90
C PHE A 214 10.31 13.24 -8.13
N TRP A 215 11.23 13.99 -7.53
CA TRP A 215 11.27 15.44 -7.67
C TRP A 215 11.43 15.90 -9.13
N PRO A 216 10.69 16.93 -9.60
CA PRO A 216 9.69 17.75 -8.90
C PRO A 216 8.24 17.26 -9.06
N LYS A 217 8.02 16.03 -9.53
CA LYS A 217 6.67 15.47 -9.74
C LYS A 217 5.95 15.27 -8.40
N PRO A 218 4.61 15.37 -8.38
CA PRO A 218 3.85 15.26 -7.14
C PRO A 218 3.99 13.89 -6.48
N VAL A 219 4.09 13.88 -5.14
CA VAL A 219 4.07 12.68 -4.30
C VAL A 219 2.96 12.82 -3.28
N ILE A 220 1.89 12.03 -3.44
CA ILE A 220 0.72 12.06 -2.56
C ILE A 220 0.93 11.05 -1.44
N VAL A 221 1.26 11.53 -0.25
CA VAL A 221 1.53 10.70 0.94
C VAL A 221 0.23 10.45 1.70
N ARG A 222 -0.17 9.19 1.77
CA ARG A 222 -1.30 8.78 2.61
C ARG A 222 -0.86 8.70 4.07
N LEU A 223 -1.58 9.39 4.93
CA LEU A 223 -1.42 9.27 6.38
C LEU A 223 -1.67 7.82 6.83
N SER A 224 -1.17 7.45 8.02
CA SER A 224 -1.24 6.06 8.49
C SER A 224 -2.67 5.53 8.53
N ASP A 225 -2.94 4.45 7.81
CA ASP A 225 -4.26 3.82 7.67
C ASP A 225 -4.29 2.42 8.28
N PHE A 226 -3.39 2.12 9.21
CA PHE A 226 -3.40 0.84 9.91
C PHE A 226 -4.72 0.61 10.65
N LYS A 227 -5.21 -0.62 10.54
CA LYS A 227 -6.26 -1.19 11.38
C LYS A 227 -5.68 -1.48 12.78
N SER A 228 -6.54 -1.54 13.79
CA SER A 228 -6.11 -1.78 15.19
C SER A 228 -5.34 -3.10 15.34
N ASN A 229 -5.75 -4.15 14.61
CA ASN A 229 -5.06 -5.44 14.61
C ASN A 229 -3.65 -5.39 13.99
N GLU A 230 -3.36 -4.44 13.11
CA GLU A 230 -2.03 -4.21 12.54
C GLU A 230 -1.15 -3.45 13.53
N TYR A 231 -1.67 -2.37 14.12
CA TYR A 231 -0.97 -1.66 15.21
C TYR A 231 -0.69 -2.59 16.40
N ARG A 232 -1.59 -3.52 16.72
CA ARG A 232 -1.45 -4.51 17.81
C ARG A 232 -0.21 -5.38 17.66
N LYS A 233 0.24 -5.61 16.41
CA LYS A 233 1.41 -6.43 16.07
C LYS A 233 2.74 -5.69 16.25
N LEU A 234 2.74 -4.36 16.31
CA LEU A 234 3.95 -3.60 16.60
C LEU A 234 4.42 -3.87 18.04
N ILE A 235 5.71 -3.66 18.30
CA ILE A 235 6.27 -3.79 19.64
C ILE A 235 5.51 -2.84 20.59
N GLY A 236 4.93 -3.40 21.66
CA GLY A 236 4.10 -2.69 22.64
C GLY A 236 2.65 -2.42 22.20
N GLY A 237 2.25 -2.80 20.98
CA GLY A 237 0.93 -2.49 20.41
C GLY A 237 -0.24 -3.13 21.13
N SER A 238 -0.10 -4.37 21.62
CA SER A 238 -1.14 -5.11 22.36
C SER A 238 -1.66 -4.42 23.62
N ARG A 239 -0.90 -3.46 24.16
CA ARG A 239 -1.27 -2.64 25.32
C ARG A 239 -2.22 -1.50 24.99
N TYR A 240 -2.18 -1.02 23.75
CA TYR A 240 -2.89 0.19 23.30
C TYR A 240 -4.07 -0.13 22.39
N GLU A 241 -4.01 -1.26 21.70
CA GLU A 241 -4.93 -1.58 20.64
C GLU A 241 -6.00 -2.57 21.08
N PRO A 242 -7.30 -2.22 21.01
CA PRO A 242 -8.37 -3.14 21.33
C PRO A 242 -8.44 -4.28 20.31
N GLU A 243 -9.07 -5.39 20.71
CA GLU A 243 -9.50 -6.42 19.77
C GLU A 243 -10.86 -5.99 19.20
N GLU A 244 -10.95 -5.98 17.87
CA GLU A 244 -12.16 -5.61 17.14
C GLU A 244 -12.62 -6.82 16.32
N GLU A 245 -13.92 -7.12 16.37
CA GLU A 245 -14.53 -8.20 15.57
C GLU A 245 -14.35 -7.96 14.05
N ASN A 246 -14.40 -6.68 13.63
CA ASN A 246 -14.28 -6.30 12.22
C ASN A 246 -13.25 -5.16 12.06
N PRO A 247 -11.94 -5.45 12.06
CA PRO A 247 -10.90 -4.43 12.00
C PRO A 247 -10.97 -3.54 10.75
N MET A 248 -11.53 -4.05 9.64
CA MET A 248 -11.75 -3.28 8.40
C MET A 248 -12.62 -2.02 8.66
N LEU A 249 -13.64 -2.14 9.50
CA LEU A 249 -14.60 -1.09 9.85
C LEU A 249 -14.26 -0.34 11.15
N GLY A 250 -13.17 -0.74 11.80
CA GLY A 250 -12.84 -0.41 13.19
C GLY A 250 -12.13 0.93 13.40
N PHE A 251 -11.27 1.00 14.40
CA PHE A 251 -10.59 2.22 14.84
C PHE A 251 -9.36 2.58 13.97
N ARG A 252 -9.62 3.17 12.79
CA ARG A 252 -8.60 3.57 11.79
C ARG A 252 -8.91 4.89 11.07
N GLY A 253 -7.93 5.43 10.34
CA GLY A 253 -8.06 6.65 9.53
C GLY A 253 -8.52 7.87 10.34
N ALA A 254 -9.38 8.71 9.75
CA ALA A 254 -9.74 10.02 10.32
C ALA A 254 -10.26 9.99 11.78
N VAL A 255 -10.98 8.94 12.19
CA VAL A 255 -11.47 8.85 13.59
C VAL A 255 -10.32 8.65 14.58
N ARG A 256 -9.28 7.91 14.18
CA ARG A 256 -8.10 7.65 15.00
C ARG A 256 -7.31 8.94 15.21
N TYR A 257 -7.05 9.70 14.16
CA TYR A 257 -6.29 10.95 14.24
C TYR A 257 -6.92 11.98 15.18
N THR A 258 -8.26 12.03 15.19
CA THR A 258 -9.02 13.00 15.98
C THR A 258 -9.38 12.52 17.38
N SER A 259 -8.96 11.30 17.75
CA SER A 259 -9.17 10.76 19.09
C SER A 259 -8.22 11.41 20.11
N ALA A 260 -8.69 11.55 21.36
CA ALA A 260 -7.86 12.05 22.44
C ALA A 260 -6.69 11.10 22.76
N GLU A 261 -6.88 9.80 22.57
CA GLU A 261 -5.91 8.78 22.91
C GLU A 261 -4.74 8.72 21.92
N PHE A 262 -5.01 8.95 20.62
CA PHE A 262 -4.03 8.80 19.54
C PHE A 262 -3.61 10.13 18.88
N GLY A 263 -4.26 11.26 19.19
CA GLY A 263 -3.95 12.56 18.56
C GLY A 263 -2.48 13.00 18.66
N GLU A 264 -1.80 12.70 19.76
CA GLU A 264 -0.36 12.97 19.91
C GLU A 264 0.51 12.08 19.01
N ALA A 265 0.09 10.85 18.72
CA ALA A 265 0.80 9.99 17.77
C ALA A 265 0.68 10.56 16.35
N PHE A 266 -0.52 11.02 15.99
CA PHE A 266 -0.76 11.72 14.73
C PHE A 266 0.04 13.03 14.60
N ALA A 267 0.23 13.76 15.71
CA ALA A 267 1.07 14.96 15.73
C ALA A 267 2.52 14.67 15.29
N MET A 268 3.08 13.50 15.65
CA MET A 268 4.42 13.11 15.21
C MET A 268 4.49 12.89 13.68
N GLU A 269 3.45 12.31 13.07
CA GLU A 269 3.37 12.20 11.60
C GLU A 269 3.29 13.59 10.95
N CYS A 270 2.54 14.52 11.53
CA CYS A 270 2.44 15.90 11.04
C CYS A 270 3.79 16.64 11.13
N ASP A 271 4.52 16.49 12.24
CA ASP A 271 5.86 17.08 12.40
C ASP A 271 6.83 16.57 11.33
N ALA A 272 6.79 15.26 11.03
CA ALA A 272 7.62 14.67 10.01
C ALA A 272 7.32 15.26 8.62
N LEU A 273 6.04 15.37 8.25
CA LEU A 273 5.63 15.95 6.97
C LEU A 273 5.96 17.44 6.86
N GLN A 274 5.78 18.21 7.93
CA GLN A 274 6.21 19.62 7.97
C GLN A 274 7.71 19.75 7.74
N ARG A 275 8.52 18.91 8.40
CA ARG A 275 9.97 18.92 8.23
C ARG A 275 10.37 18.62 6.79
N VAL A 276 9.77 17.60 6.17
CA VAL A 276 10.04 17.24 4.76
C VAL A 276 9.75 18.41 3.82
N ARG A 277 8.61 19.10 4.01
CA ARG A 277 8.22 20.19 3.11
C ARG A 277 8.97 21.49 3.39
N ASN A 278 9.03 21.89 4.65
CA ASN A 278 9.44 23.24 5.05
C ASN A 278 10.94 23.35 5.34
N GLU A 279 11.56 22.30 5.89
CA GLU A 279 13.00 22.29 6.21
C GLU A 279 13.82 21.64 5.09
N MET A 280 13.37 20.51 4.55
CA MET A 280 14.07 19.81 3.45
C MET A 280 13.72 20.36 2.06
N GLY A 281 12.68 21.20 1.96
CA GLY A 281 12.30 21.87 0.71
C GLY A 281 11.55 21.00 -0.30
N LEU A 282 11.09 19.81 0.09
CA LEU A 282 10.38 18.86 -0.79
C LEU A 282 8.89 19.21 -0.88
N THR A 283 8.60 20.36 -1.51
CA THR A 283 7.25 20.93 -1.62
C THR A 283 6.31 20.13 -2.55
N ASN A 284 6.84 19.19 -3.33
CA ASN A 284 6.08 18.25 -4.16
C ASN A 284 5.28 17.22 -3.34
N VAL A 285 5.53 17.12 -2.04
CA VAL A 285 4.74 16.31 -1.10
C VAL A 285 3.36 16.92 -0.88
N GLN A 286 2.34 16.12 -1.13
CA GLN A 286 0.93 16.36 -0.81
C GLN A 286 0.48 15.36 0.27
N VAL A 287 -0.60 15.68 0.98
CA VAL A 287 -1.11 14.83 2.07
C VAL A 287 -2.44 14.23 1.66
N MET A 288 -2.63 12.94 1.88
CA MET A 288 -3.89 12.25 1.67
C MET A 288 -4.44 11.70 2.98
N VAL A 289 -5.70 12.04 3.27
CA VAL A 289 -6.42 11.57 4.45
C VAL A 289 -7.27 10.34 4.10
N PRO A 290 -7.01 9.17 4.69
CA PRO A 290 -7.81 7.97 4.48
C PRO A 290 -9.02 7.87 5.43
N PHE A 291 -9.96 7.02 5.04
CA PHE A 291 -11.10 6.52 5.81
C PHE A 291 -11.96 7.61 6.47
N VAL A 292 -12.26 8.67 5.72
CA VAL A 292 -13.08 9.80 6.19
C VAL A 292 -14.57 9.45 6.06
N ARG A 293 -15.25 9.15 7.17
CA ARG A 293 -16.63 8.61 7.14
C ARG A 293 -17.71 9.67 6.99
N THR A 294 -17.51 10.83 7.61
CA THR A 294 -18.51 11.90 7.72
C THR A 294 -17.91 13.28 7.48
N LEU A 295 -18.75 14.24 7.10
CA LEU A 295 -18.34 15.65 6.93
C LEU A 295 -17.79 16.24 8.24
N GLY A 296 -18.33 15.82 9.39
CA GLY A 296 -17.80 16.21 10.69
C GLY A 296 -16.37 15.74 10.93
N GLN A 297 -16.02 14.52 10.45
CA GLN A 297 -14.65 14.03 10.48
C GLN A 297 -13.77 14.80 9.49
N ALA A 298 -14.25 15.06 8.26
CA ALA A 298 -13.53 15.85 7.26
C ALA A 298 -13.12 17.21 7.82
N LYS A 299 -14.06 17.94 8.42
CA LYS A 299 -13.76 19.23 9.08
C LYS A 299 -12.72 19.09 10.19
N LYS A 300 -12.94 18.13 11.11
CA LYS A 300 -12.05 17.96 12.28
C LYS A 300 -10.62 17.63 11.87
N VAL A 301 -10.43 16.74 10.89
CA VAL A 301 -9.08 16.33 10.47
C VAL A 301 -8.36 17.44 9.70
N THR A 302 -9.07 18.20 8.85
CA THR A 302 -8.44 19.35 8.16
C THR A 302 -8.09 20.47 9.13
N ASP A 303 -8.93 20.74 10.13
CA ASP A 303 -8.63 21.71 11.19
C ASP A 303 -7.42 21.24 12.03
N LEU A 304 -7.34 19.94 12.33
CA LEU A 304 -6.23 19.35 13.06
C LEU A 304 -4.91 19.43 12.28
N LEU A 305 -4.91 19.09 10.98
CA LEU A 305 -3.74 19.28 10.11
C LEU A 305 -3.29 20.74 10.10
N ALA A 306 -4.23 21.70 9.96
CA ALA A 306 -3.91 23.12 10.01
C ALA A 306 -3.34 23.57 11.37
N LYS A 307 -3.83 23.01 12.48
CA LYS A 307 -3.28 23.26 13.83
C LYS A 307 -1.84 22.78 13.95
N HIS A 308 -1.50 21.68 13.28
CA HIS A 308 -0.14 21.16 13.15
C HIS A 308 0.57 21.68 11.89
N GLY A 309 0.33 22.93 11.48
CA GLY A 309 1.12 23.61 10.43
C GLY A 309 0.96 23.07 9.00
N LEU A 310 0.06 22.11 8.76
CA LEU A 310 -0.25 21.54 7.45
C LEU A 310 -1.57 22.11 6.93
N ARG A 311 -1.62 23.44 6.71
CA ARG A 311 -2.82 24.10 6.20
C ARG A 311 -2.87 24.07 4.66
N ARG A 312 -4.03 23.67 4.14
CA ARG A 312 -4.35 23.72 2.70
C ARG A 312 -4.08 25.11 2.11
N GLY A 313 -3.36 25.15 0.98
CA GLY A 313 -3.02 26.36 0.25
C GLY A 313 -1.83 27.16 0.81
N GLU A 314 -1.33 26.85 2.01
CA GLU A 314 -0.09 27.43 2.51
C GLU A 314 1.11 26.62 1.99
N ALA A 315 2.16 27.33 1.52
CA ALA A 315 3.34 26.73 0.90
C ALA A 315 3.00 25.70 -0.20
N ASP A 316 1.95 25.95 -0.99
CA ASP A 316 1.42 25.07 -2.04
C ASP A 316 0.99 23.66 -1.56
N LEU A 317 0.71 23.48 -0.27
CA LEU A 317 0.23 22.21 0.26
C LEU A 317 -1.17 21.90 -0.28
N LYS A 318 -1.30 20.71 -0.87
CA LYS A 318 -2.59 20.11 -1.22
C LYS A 318 -2.96 19.02 -0.23
N ILE A 319 -4.23 18.99 0.16
CA ILE A 319 -4.82 17.96 1.01
C ILE A 319 -5.86 17.20 0.17
N ILE A 320 -5.56 15.95 -0.12
CA ILE A 320 -6.38 15.02 -0.89
C ILE A 320 -7.15 14.13 0.10
N MET A 321 -8.36 13.71 -0.27
CA MET A 321 -9.09 12.68 0.49
C MET A 321 -9.08 11.38 -0.28
N MET A 322 -8.89 10.27 0.43
CA MET A 322 -9.15 8.97 -0.16
C MET A 322 -10.68 8.75 -0.22
N CYS A 323 -11.23 8.65 -1.43
CA CYS A 323 -12.65 8.41 -1.66
C CYS A 323 -12.87 6.90 -1.73
N GLU A 324 -13.16 6.30 -0.59
CA GLU A 324 -13.15 4.84 -0.44
C GLU A 324 -14.33 4.29 0.37
N ILE A 325 -15.21 5.16 0.86
CA ILE A 325 -16.44 4.80 1.55
C ILE A 325 -17.62 5.28 0.70
N PRO A 326 -18.73 4.52 0.58
CA PRO A 326 -19.88 4.94 -0.22
C PRO A 326 -20.42 6.34 0.14
N SER A 327 -20.35 6.73 1.42
CA SER A 327 -20.73 8.08 1.84
C SER A 327 -19.88 9.18 1.19
N ASN A 328 -18.60 8.91 0.87
CA ASN A 328 -17.74 9.85 0.16
C ASN A 328 -18.24 10.14 -1.24
N ALA A 329 -18.64 9.11 -1.99
CA ALA A 329 -19.17 9.26 -3.34
C ALA A 329 -20.56 9.90 -3.35
N ILE A 330 -21.44 9.51 -2.42
CA ILE A 330 -22.80 10.06 -2.31
C ILE A 330 -22.79 11.54 -1.93
N LEU A 331 -21.89 11.95 -1.04
CA LEU A 331 -21.74 13.34 -0.57
C LEU A 331 -20.47 14.01 -1.12
N ALA A 332 -20.05 13.62 -2.32
CA ALA A 332 -18.78 14.02 -2.91
C ALA A 332 -18.62 15.55 -2.96
N ASP A 333 -19.66 16.28 -3.35
CA ASP A 333 -19.61 17.74 -3.44
C ASP A 333 -19.32 18.40 -2.08
N GLN A 334 -19.95 17.91 -1.02
CA GLN A 334 -19.80 18.44 0.34
C GLN A 334 -18.45 18.05 0.96
N PHE A 335 -17.95 16.83 0.69
CA PHE A 335 -16.61 16.45 1.12
C PHE A 335 -15.54 17.30 0.41
N LEU A 336 -15.73 17.60 -0.87
CA LEU A 336 -14.79 18.42 -1.63
C LEU A 336 -14.60 19.82 -1.03
N GLU A 337 -15.54 20.39 -0.28
CA GLU A 337 -15.33 21.68 0.40
C GLU A 337 -14.05 21.69 1.27
N TYR A 338 -13.70 20.53 1.86
CA TYR A 338 -12.58 20.35 2.78
C TYR A 338 -11.26 19.93 2.09
N PHE A 339 -11.31 19.42 0.86
CA PHE A 339 -10.14 18.83 0.17
C PHE A 339 -9.87 19.45 -1.21
N ASP A 340 -8.65 19.31 -1.73
CA ASP A 340 -8.23 19.78 -3.07
C ASP A 340 -8.57 18.80 -4.19
N GLY A 341 -9.11 17.64 -3.82
CA GLY A 341 -9.49 16.58 -4.72
C GLY A 341 -9.51 15.23 -4.02
N PHE A 342 -9.75 14.19 -4.81
CA PHE A 342 -9.88 12.82 -4.34
C PHE A 342 -8.87 11.88 -4.98
N SER A 343 -8.51 10.84 -4.24
CA SER A 343 -7.94 9.61 -4.78
C SER A 343 -8.89 8.47 -4.47
N ILE A 344 -9.45 7.80 -5.46
CA ILE A 344 -10.38 6.70 -5.25
C ILE A 344 -9.60 5.50 -4.72
N GLY A 345 -9.98 5.03 -3.53
CA GLY A 345 -9.53 3.75 -2.98
C GLY A 345 -10.49 2.67 -3.42
N SER A 346 -10.36 2.18 -4.65
CA SER A 346 -11.36 1.29 -5.27
C SER A 346 -11.52 -0.03 -4.53
N ASN A 347 -10.46 -0.49 -3.86
CA ASN A 347 -10.49 -1.70 -3.06
C ASN A 347 -11.49 -1.60 -1.89
N ASP A 348 -11.29 -0.64 -1.00
CA ASP A 348 -12.18 -0.43 0.16
C ASP A 348 -13.57 0.03 -0.30
N LEU A 349 -13.67 0.81 -1.39
CA LEU A 349 -14.95 1.18 -1.97
C LEU A 349 -15.74 -0.05 -2.43
N THR A 350 -15.09 -1.01 -3.08
CA THR A 350 -15.72 -2.25 -3.54
C THR A 350 -16.18 -3.09 -2.36
N GLN A 351 -15.31 -3.30 -1.37
CA GLN A 351 -15.64 -4.05 -0.14
C GLN A 351 -16.89 -3.48 0.55
N LEU A 352 -16.94 -2.16 0.72
CA LEU A 352 -18.04 -1.49 1.43
C LEU A 352 -19.32 -1.36 0.60
N THR A 353 -19.20 -1.30 -0.73
CA THR A 353 -20.36 -1.22 -1.63
C THR A 353 -21.04 -2.56 -1.76
N LEU A 354 -20.25 -3.64 -1.85
CA LEU A 354 -20.75 -5.00 -2.05
C LEU A 354 -20.94 -5.78 -0.74
N GLY A 355 -20.45 -5.25 0.38
CA GLY A 355 -20.54 -5.93 1.68
C GLY A 355 -19.62 -7.15 1.78
N LEU A 356 -18.43 -7.06 1.18
CA LEU A 356 -17.48 -8.17 1.07
C LEU A 356 -16.23 -7.88 1.90
N ASP A 357 -15.75 -8.90 2.62
CA ASP A 357 -14.39 -8.91 3.16
C ASP A 357 -13.54 -9.86 2.31
N ARG A 358 -12.60 -9.28 1.56
CA ARG A 358 -11.69 -10.05 0.70
C ARG A 358 -10.67 -10.85 1.51
N ASP A 359 -10.36 -10.41 2.74
CA ASP A 359 -9.38 -11.04 3.62
C ASP A 359 -10.01 -12.26 4.34
N SER A 360 -11.31 -12.51 4.15
CA SER A 360 -12.05 -13.67 4.68
C SER A 360 -11.48 -15.02 4.22
N GLY A 361 -10.73 -15.05 3.11
CA GLY A 361 -10.13 -16.26 2.56
C GLY A 361 -11.13 -17.26 1.99
N LEU A 362 -12.42 -16.89 1.88
CA LEU A 362 -13.47 -17.70 1.27
C LEU A 362 -13.55 -17.42 -0.23
N GLU A 363 -13.35 -18.46 -1.04
CA GLU A 363 -13.34 -18.37 -2.50
C GLU A 363 -14.67 -17.81 -3.07
N LEU A 364 -15.80 -18.14 -2.42
CA LEU A 364 -17.13 -17.62 -2.79
C LEU A 364 -17.18 -16.09 -2.75
N LEU A 365 -16.61 -15.46 -1.71
CA LEU A 365 -16.61 -14.00 -1.57
C LEU A 365 -15.56 -13.34 -2.46
N ALA A 366 -14.45 -14.03 -2.74
CA ALA A 366 -13.41 -13.55 -3.64
C ALA A 366 -13.88 -13.53 -5.11
N ALA A 367 -14.81 -14.42 -5.49
CA ALA A 367 -15.39 -14.45 -6.83
C ALA A 367 -16.30 -13.25 -7.12
N ASP A 368 -17.01 -12.76 -6.09
CA ASP A 368 -17.94 -11.62 -6.20
C ASP A 368 -17.24 -10.26 -6.06
N PHE A 369 -15.94 -10.24 -5.75
CA PHE A 369 -15.16 -9.01 -5.67
C PHE A 369 -14.76 -8.51 -7.06
N ASP A 370 -15.49 -7.52 -7.59
CA ASP A 370 -15.16 -6.85 -8.85
C ASP A 370 -15.28 -5.32 -8.73
N GLU A 371 -14.16 -4.61 -8.91
CA GLU A 371 -14.10 -3.15 -8.88
C GLU A 371 -14.88 -2.49 -10.05
N ARG A 372 -15.28 -3.30 -11.04
CA ARG A 372 -16.07 -2.89 -12.20
C ARG A 372 -17.57 -3.12 -12.03
N ASP A 373 -18.00 -3.67 -10.89
CA ASP A 373 -19.41 -3.90 -10.60
C ASP A 373 -20.21 -2.60 -10.84
N PRO A 374 -21.42 -2.66 -11.44
CA PRO A 374 -22.22 -1.49 -11.73
C PRO A 374 -22.46 -0.56 -10.53
N ALA A 375 -22.61 -1.11 -9.32
CA ALA A 375 -22.78 -0.32 -8.10
C ALA A 375 -21.49 0.45 -7.75
N VAL A 376 -20.33 -0.19 -7.89
CA VAL A 376 -19.02 0.44 -7.65
C VAL A 376 -18.75 1.52 -8.70
N LYS A 377 -18.97 1.22 -10.00
CA LYS A 377 -18.85 2.19 -11.08
C LYS A 377 -19.76 3.41 -10.88
N ALA A 378 -20.99 3.22 -10.44
CA ALA A 378 -21.90 4.33 -10.15
C ALA A 378 -21.34 5.28 -9.09
N LEU A 379 -20.74 4.75 -8.01
CA LEU A 379 -20.11 5.56 -6.98
C LEU A 379 -18.83 6.25 -7.48
N ILE A 380 -18.02 5.57 -8.28
CA ILE A 380 -16.84 6.16 -8.92
C ILE A 380 -17.24 7.32 -9.84
N SER A 381 -18.26 7.14 -10.68
CA SER A 381 -18.79 8.19 -11.56
C SER A 381 -19.27 9.41 -10.78
N LEU A 382 -19.96 9.23 -9.66
CA LEU A 382 -20.39 10.33 -8.79
C LEU A 382 -19.19 11.14 -8.28
N ALA A 383 -18.15 10.46 -7.79
CA ALA A 383 -16.93 11.10 -7.30
C ALA A 383 -16.17 11.86 -8.41
N ILE A 384 -16.00 11.22 -9.58
CA ILE A 384 -15.36 11.84 -10.75
C ILE A 384 -16.13 13.09 -11.20
N ALA A 385 -17.45 12.98 -11.34
CA ALA A 385 -18.29 14.08 -11.77
C ALA A 385 -18.24 15.27 -10.79
N ALA A 386 -18.25 15.01 -9.48
CA ALA A 386 -18.13 16.06 -8.47
C ALA A 386 -16.78 16.79 -8.54
N CYS A 387 -15.67 16.05 -8.62
CA CYS A 387 -14.35 16.66 -8.77
C CYS A 387 -14.25 17.49 -10.06
N LYS A 388 -14.73 16.97 -11.19
CA LYS A 388 -14.72 17.69 -12.48
C LYS A 388 -15.56 18.96 -12.43
N ARG A 389 -16.77 18.93 -11.85
CA ARG A 389 -17.62 20.12 -11.67
C ARG A 389 -16.91 21.23 -10.88
N GLN A 390 -16.11 20.86 -9.89
CA GLN A 390 -15.39 21.80 -9.03
C GLN A 390 -13.96 22.11 -9.50
N GLY A 391 -13.51 21.53 -10.63
CA GLY A 391 -12.14 21.70 -11.13
C GLY A 391 -11.06 21.14 -10.19
N LYS A 392 -11.40 20.12 -9.40
CA LYS A 392 -10.54 19.49 -8.39
C LYS A 392 -9.89 18.21 -8.88
N TYR A 393 -8.79 17.83 -8.25
CA TYR A 393 -8.06 16.62 -8.60
C TYR A 393 -8.93 15.36 -8.41
N ILE A 394 -8.83 14.41 -9.32
CA ILE A 394 -9.42 13.08 -9.16
C ILE A 394 -8.49 12.01 -9.74
N GLY A 395 -7.91 11.21 -8.85
CA GLY A 395 -7.14 10.03 -9.20
C GLY A 395 -7.82 8.75 -8.73
N ILE A 396 -7.27 7.62 -9.13
CA ILE A 396 -7.59 6.30 -8.58
C ILE A 396 -6.30 5.58 -8.20
N CYS A 397 -6.30 4.90 -7.06
CA CYS A 397 -5.20 4.07 -6.61
C CYS A 397 -5.71 2.65 -6.36
N GLY A 398 -4.99 1.67 -6.91
CA GLY A 398 -5.42 0.27 -6.88
C GLY A 398 -4.79 -0.54 -8.00
N GLN A 399 -5.15 -1.81 -8.07
CA GLN A 399 -4.70 -2.71 -9.14
C GLN A 399 -5.76 -2.94 -10.21
N GLY A 400 -7.03 -2.66 -9.94
CA GLY A 400 -8.12 -2.80 -10.92
C GLY A 400 -7.81 -2.26 -12.30
N PRO A 401 -7.31 -1.01 -12.46
CA PRO A 401 -7.02 -0.49 -13.79
C PRO A 401 -5.91 -1.25 -14.53
N SER A 402 -4.91 -1.79 -13.82
CA SER A 402 -3.89 -2.63 -14.46
C SER A 402 -4.34 -4.07 -14.70
N ASP A 403 -5.18 -4.61 -13.83
CA ASP A 403 -5.71 -5.97 -13.92
C ASP A 403 -6.81 -6.07 -14.99
N HIS A 404 -7.52 -4.96 -15.23
CA HIS A 404 -8.67 -4.89 -16.10
C HIS A 404 -8.52 -3.74 -17.12
N PRO A 405 -7.95 -4.03 -18.31
CA PRO A 405 -7.81 -3.10 -19.43
C PRO A 405 -9.07 -2.29 -19.76
N ASP A 406 -10.23 -2.93 -19.74
CA ASP A 406 -11.54 -2.32 -20.00
C ASP A 406 -11.94 -1.30 -18.92
N PHE A 407 -11.57 -1.55 -17.67
CA PHE A 407 -11.80 -0.63 -16.57
C PHE A 407 -10.93 0.62 -16.66
N ALA A 408 -9.65 0.48 -17.00
CA ALA A 408 -8.78 1.62 -17.24
C ALA A 408 -9.28 2.50 -18.39
N GLN A 409 -9.78 1.88 -19.46
CA GLN A 409 -10.40 2.61 -20.57
C GLN A 409 -11.69 3.31 -20.12
N TRP A 410 -12.56 2.66 -19.36
CA TRP A 410 -13.76 3.28 -18.82
C TRP A 410 -13.44 4.49 -17.92
N LEU A 411 -12.43 4.40 -17.06
CA LEU A 411 -11.96 5.52 -16.22
C LEU A 411 -11.45 6.70 -17.07
N LYS A 412 -10.77 6.41 -18.19
CA LYS A 412 -10.36 7.42 -19.18
C LYS A 412 -11.56 8.14 -19.76
N ASP A 413 -12.58 7.39 -20.15
CA ASP A 413 -13.79 7.94 -20.78
C ASP A 413 -14.62 8.78 -19.79
N GLU A 414 -14.68 8.38 -18.51
CA GLU A 414 -15.28 9.18 -17.43
C GLU A 414 -14.49 10.47 -17.14
N GLY A 415 -13.20 10.52 -17.52
CA GLY A 415 -12.31 11.67 -17.39
C GLY A 415 -11.59 11.73 -16.05
N ILE A 416 -11.08 10.58 -15.57
CA ILE A 416 -10.13 10.53 -14.46
C ILE A 416 -8.87 11.37 -14.78
N SER A 417 -8.29 12.03 -13.79
CA SER A 417 -7.07 12.84 -14.01
C SER A 417 -5.79 12.00 -13.95
N SER A 418 -5.77 10.97 -13.12
CA SER A 418 -4.61 10.08 -12.95
C SER A 418 -5.01 8.66 -12.57
N ILE A 419 -4.15 7.70 -12.91
CA ILE A 419 -4.24 6.31 -12.49
C ILE A 419 -2.91 5.94 -11.83
N SER A 420 -2.96 5.52 -10.57
CA SER A 420 -1.79 5.17 -9.76
C SER A 420 -1.64 3.65 -9.64
N LEU A 421 -0.55 3.13 -10.19
CA LEU A 421 -0.32 1.70 -10.41
C LEU A 421 0.93 1.20 -9.69
N ASN A 422 1.04 -0.12 -9.52
CA ASN A 422 2.29 -0.70 -9.07
C ASN A 422 3.35 -0.59 -10.18
N PRO A 423 4.64 -0.44 -9.85
CA PRO A 423 5.70 -0.19 -10.84
C PRO A 423 5.77 -1.23 -11.97
N ASP A 424 5.43 -2.48 -11.68
CA ASP A 424 5.42 -3.61 -12.63
C ASP A 424 4.34 -3.48 -13.72
N SER A 425 3.25 -2.76 -13.47
CA SER A 425 2.14 -2.61 -14.41
C SER A 425 2.07 -1.25 -15.12
N VAL A 426 2.91 -0.28 -14.73
CA VAL A 426 2.95 1.08 -15.29
C VAL A 426 3.09 1.07 -16.80
N ILE A 427 4.10 0.38 -17.33
CA ILE A 427 4.45 0.47 -18.75
C ILE A 427 3.37 -0.15 -19.64
N ALA A 428 2.89 -1.34 -19.27
CA ALA A 428 1.85 -2.04 -20.03
C ALA A 428 0.56 -1.21 -20.09
N THR A 429 0.13 -0.70 -18.94
CA THR A 429 -1.10 0.11 -18.84
C THR A 429 -0.96 1.44 -19.58
N TRP A 430 0.21 2.09 -19.50
CA TRP A 430 0.49 3.32 -20.24
C TRP A 430 0.37 3.10 -21.75
N GLN A 431 1.03 2.08 -22.29
CA GLN A 431 0.97 1.76 -23.71
C GLN A 431 -0.46 1.50 -24.17
N GLN A 432 -1.22 0.73 -23.39
CA GLN A 432 -2.61 0.43 -23.69
C GLN A 432 -3.49 1.69 -23.72
N LEU A 433 -3.35 2.58 -22.73
CA LEU A 433 -4.15 3.81 -22.67
C LEU A 433 -3.73 4.88 -23.67
N SER A 434 -2.51 4.79 -24.19
CA SER A 434 -1.99 5.71 -25.21
C SER A 434 -2.22 5.23 -26.63
N ALA A 435 -2.65 3.98 -26.82
CA ALA A 435 -3.07 3.44 -28.11
C ALA A 435 -4.47 3.97 -28.47
N VAL A 436 -4.57 5.26 -28.83
CA VAL A 436 -5.74 5.86 -29.49
C VAL A 436 -5.27 6.83 -30.56
#